data_AF-A0A822IS17-F1
#
_entry.id   AF-A0A822IS17-F1
#
_cell.length_a   1.000
_cell.length_b   1.000
_cell.length_c   1.000
_cell.angle_alpha   90.00
_cell.angle_beta   90.00
_cell.angle_gamma   90.00
#
_symmetry.space_group_name_H-M   'P 1'
#
loop_
_entity.id
_entity.type
_entity.pdbx_description
1 polymer ?
#
loop_
_entity_poly.entity_id
_entity_poly.type
_entity_poly.pdbx_seq_one_letter_code
_entity_poly.pdbx_strand_id
1 'polypeptide(L)' 'MEMSFEESLTELEGIVDKLEKGQLSLDESLMFFEKGIKLVRECNTKLKSAQQKVDQLIEENGQLKEEPFEVK' A
#
# COMPACT_ATOMS: atom_id res chain seq x y z
N MET A 1 -12.07 -13.72 2.76
CA MET A 1 -12.16 -12.67 1.73
C MET A 1 -10.97 -11.76 1.96
N GLU A 2 -10.10 -11.59 0.95
CA GLU A 2 -9.06 -10.56 1.02
C GLU A 2 -9.71 -9.19 0.88
N MET A 3 -9.24 -8.19 1.65
CA MET A 3 -9.67 -6.81 1.50
C MET A 3 -9.20 -6.25 0.15
N SER A 4 -9.96 -5.33 -0.45
CA SER A 4 -9.55 -4.53 -1.60
C SER A 4 -8.41 -3.56 -1.24
N PHE A 5 -7.80 -2.90 -2.23
CA PHE A 5 -6.76 -1.89 -1.97
C PHE A 5 -7.34 -0.70 -1.19
N GLU A 6 -8.51 -0.23 -1.62
CA GLU A 6 -9.24 0.91 -1.08
C GLU A 6 -9.65 0.66 0.37
N GLU A 7 -10.11 -0.55 0.69
CA GLU A 7 -10.43 -0.95 2.07
C GLU A 7 -9.18 -0.96 2.95
N SER A 8 -8.07 -1.56 2.49
CA SER A 8 -6.81 -1.58 3.23
C SER A 8 -6.26 -0.17 3.47
N LEU A 9 -6.38 0.73 2.48
CA LEU A 9 -5.95 2.11 2.59
C LEU A 9 -6.81 2.88 3.59
N THR A 10 -8.14 2.76 3.50
CA THR A 10 -9.07 3.40 4.43
C THR A 10 -8.82 2.96 5.87
N GLU A 11 -8.56 1.66 6.08
CA GLU A 11 -8.24 1.15 7.41
C GLU A 11 -6.91 1.68 7.94
N LEU A 12 -5.89 1.79 7.07
CA LEU A 12 -4.60 2.37 7.42
C LEU A 12 -4.71 3.84 7.83
N GLU A 13 -5.47 4.64 7.09
CA GLU A 13 -5.75 6.05 7.42
C GLU A 13 -6.42 6.18 8.79
N GLY A 14 -7.40 5.31 9.08
CA GLY A 14 -8.06 5.28 10.39
C GLY A 14 -7.13 4.86 11.54
N ILE A 15 -6.11 4.05 11.26
CA ILE A 15 -5.07 3.71 12.25
C ILE A 15 -4.17 4.91 12.51
N VAL A 16 -3.71 5.59 11.45
CA VAL A 16 -2.87 6.79 11.57
C VAL A 16 -3.59 7.87 12.38
N ASP A 17 -4.85 8.16 12.06
CA ASP A 17 -5.67 9.13 12.80
C ASP A 17 -5.78 8.78 14.31
N LYS A 18 -5.91 7.50 14.65
CA LYS A 18 -5.93 7.07 16.07
C LYS A 18 -4.59 7.24 16.76
N LEU A 19 -3.49 6.94 16.08
CA LEU A 19 -2.13 7.11 16.62
C LEU A 19 -1.82 8.60 16.83
N GLU A 20 -2.21 9.46 15.89
CA GLU A 20 -1.98 10.91 15.96
C GLU A 20 -2.80 11.61 17.06
N LYS A 21 -3.99 11.09 17.37
CA LYS A 21 -4.84 11.60 18.46
C LYS A 21 -4.22 11.43 19.85
N GLY A 22 -3.26 10.52 20.03
CA GLY A 22 -2.49 10.39 21.27
C GLY A 22 -3.29 9.96 22.51
N GLN A 23 -4.50 9.41 22.34
CA GLN A 23 -5.35 8.95 23.43
C GLN A 23 -5.19 7.45 23.75
N LEU A 24 -4.29 6.78 23.03
CA LEU A 24 -4.04 5.35 23.15
C LEU A 24 -3.04 5.06 24.26
N SER A 25 -3.24 3.96 24.96
CA SER A 25 -2.20 3.36 25.80
C SER A 25 -1.00 2.89 24.95
N LEU A 26 0.12 2.58 25.60
CA LEU A 26 1.30 2.04 24.93
C LEU A 26 0.99 0.73 24.20
N ASP A 27 0.27 -0.19 24.85
CA ASP A 27 -0.08 -1.50 24.28
C ASP A 27 -1.01 -1.35 23.07
N GLU A 28 -1.98 -0.45 23.15
CA GLU A 28 -2.85 -0.14 22.00
C GLU A 28 -2.06 0.50 20.86
N SER A 29 -1.14 1.41 21.17
CA SER A 29 -0.28 2.05 20.16
C SER A 29 0.58 1.03 19.43
N LEU A 30 1.17 0.07 20.14
CA LEU A 30 1.93 -1.02 19.54
C LEU A 30 1.06 -1.93 18.67
N MET A 31 -0.14 -2.28 19.13
CA MET A 31 -1.09 -3.08 18.37
C MET A 31 -1.52 -2.40 17.06
N PHE A 32 -1.86 -1.11 17.13
CA PHE A 32 -2.23 -0.31 15.96
C PHE A 32 -1.05 -0.14 15.00
N PHE A 33 0.16 0.05 15.53
CA PHE A 33 1.37 0.14 14.71
C PHE A 33 1.65 -1.16 13.94
N GLU A 34 1.62 -2.32 14.61
CA GLU A 34 1.80 -3.62 13.95
C GLU A 34 0.76 -3.86 12.85
N LYS A 35 -0.51 -3.52 13.13
CA LYS A 35 -1.59 -3.61 12.16
C LYS A 35 -1.35 -2.68 10.96
N GLY A 36 -0.92 -1.44 11.21
CA GLY A 36 -0.55 -0.48 10.17
C GLY A 36 0.56 -1.01 9.26
N ILE A 37 1.63 -1.58 9.83
CA ILE A 37 2.73 -2.19 9.06
C ILE A 37 2.22 -3.33 8.16
N LYS A 38 1.30 -4.16 8.67
CA LYS A 38 0.70 -5.23 7.88
C LYS A 38 -0.09 -4.68 6.69
N LEU A 39 -0.93 -3.67 6.91
CA LEU A 39 -1.72 -3.03 5.86
C LEU A 39 -0.85 -2.38 4.79
N VAL A 40 0.24 -1.68 5.19
CA VAL A 40 1.21 -1.11 4.25
C VAL A 40 1.82 -2.17 3.34
N ARG A 41 2.17 -3.34 3.90
CA ARG A 41 2.70 -4.46 3.09
C ARG A 41 1.68 -5.01 2.11
N GLU A 42 0.42 -5.14 2.54
CA GLU A 42 -0.69 -5.59 1.68
C GLU A 42 -0.95 -4.59 0.54
N CYS A 43 -1.00 -3.29 0.83
CA CYS A 43 -1.15 -2.24 -0.17
C CYS A 43 -0.02 -2.28 -1.20
N ASN A 44 1.24 -2.36 -0.76
CA ASN A 44 2.39 -2.45 -1.66
C ASN A 44 2.33 -3.71 -2.54
N THR A 45 1.88 -4.83 -2.00
CA THR A 45 1.75 -6.08 -2.76
C THR A 45 0.71 -5.94 -3.87
N LYS A 46 -0.44 -5.34 -3.55
CA LYS A 46 -1.52 -5.07 -4.53
C LYS A 46 -1.06 -4.10 -5.62
N LEU A 47 -0.39 -3.01 -5.24
CA LEU A 47 0.17 -2.05 -6.20
C LEU A 47 1.21 -2.70 -7.13
N LYS A 48 2.09 -3.53 -6.59
CA LYS A 48 3.08 -4.26 -7.40
C LYS A 48 2.41 -5.21 -8.40
N SER A 49 1.39 -5.94 -7.97
CA SER A 49 0.62 -6.82 -8.85
C SER A 49 -0.11 -6.04 -9.95
N ALA A 50 -0.70 -4.90 -9.60
CA ALA A 50 -1.34 -4.01 -10.57
C ALA A 50 -0.34 -3.45 -11.59
N GLN A 51 0.84 -2.99 -11.13
CA GLN A 51 1.91 -2.50 -12.00
C GLN A 51 2.36 -3.58 -12.98
N GLN A 52 2.65 -4.79 -12.50
CA GLN A 52 3.05 -5.91 -13.36
C GLN A 52 2.01 -6.23 -14.44
N LYS A 53 0.72 -6.16 -14.08
CA LYS A 53 -0.36 -6.38 -15.04
C LYS A 53 -0.43 -5.27 -16.09
N VAL A 54 -0.20 -4.02 -15.69
CA VAL A 54 -0.12 -2.90 -16.64
C VAL A 54 1.07 -3.10 -17.58
N ASP A 55 2.25 -3.43 -17.05
CA ASP A 55 3.46 -3.65 -17.84
C ASP A 55 3.22 -4.74 -18.90
N GLN A 56 2.65 -5.89 -18.50
CA GLN A 56 2.30 -6.98 -19.43
C GLN A 56 1.33 -6.54 -20.53
N LEU A 57 0.30 -5.76 -20.19
CA LEU A 57 -0.67 -5.27 -21.19
C LEU A 57 -0.05 -4.28 -22.18
N ILE A 58 0.97 -3.53 -21.77
CA ILE A 58 1.69 -2.62 -22.68
C ILE A 58 2.69 -3.41 -23.54
N GLU A 59 3.37 -4.41 -22.98
CA GLU A 59 4.24 -5.34 -23.74
C GLU A 59 3.47 -6.09 -24.83
N GLU A 60 2.26 -6.60 -24.53
CA GLU A 60 1.39 -7.29 -25.48
C GLU A 60 0.95 -6.38 -26.65
N ASN A 61 0.88 -5.07 -26.44
CA ASN A 61 0.57 -4.08 -27.47
C ASN A 61 1.81 -3.56 -28.23
N GLY A 62 3.00 -4.13 -28.00
CA GLY A 62 4.19 -3.92 -28.82
C GLY A 62 4.90 -2.56 -28.65
N GLN A 63 4.63 -1.80 -27.60
CA GLN A 63 5.33 -0.53 -27.32
C GLN A 63 5.68 -0.34 -25.83
N LEU A 64 6.81 -0.89 -25.39
CA LEU A 64 7.56 -0.33 -24.26
C LEU A 64 9.02 -0.09 -24.68
N LYS A 65 9.39 1.19 -24.76
CA LYS A 65 10.78 1.60 -24.54
C LYS A 65 10.86 1.96 -23.06
N GLU A 66 11.51 1.11 -22.27
CA GLU A 66 11.94 1.50 -20.93
C GLU A 66 13.00 2.60 -21.08
N GLU A 67 12.65 3.84 -20.75
CA GLU A 67 13.66 4.85 -20.47
C GLU A 67 13.93 4.87 -18.95
N PRO A 68 15.19 4.78 -18.51
CA PRO A 68 15.52 4.87 -17.10
C PRO A 68 15.04 6.21 -16.54
N PHE A 69 14.24 6.14 -15.47
CA PHE A 69 13.86 7.34 -14.72
C PHE A 69 15.07 7.81 -13.90
N GLU A 70 15.88 8.70 -14.48
CA GLU A 70 16.91 9.42 -13.73
C GLU A 70 16.26 10.46 -12.82
N VAL A 71 16.27 10.19 -11.52
CA VAL A 71 16.00 11.20 -10.49
C VAL A 71 17.23 12.12 -10.41
N LYS A 72 17.09 13.36 -10.87
CA LYS A 72 18.07 14.43 -10.61
C LYS A 72 17.89 15.04 -9.23
#